data_AF-A0A3M7CN64-F1
#
_entry.id   AF-A0A3M7CN64-F1
#
_cell.length_a   1.000
_cell.length_b   1.000
_cell.length_c   1.000
_cell.angle_alpha   90.00
_cell.angle_beta   90.00
_cell.angle_gamma   90.00
#
_symmetry.space_group_name_H-M   'P 1'
#
loop_
_entity.id
_entity.type
_entity.pdbx_description
1 polymer ?
#
loop_
_entity_poly.entity_id
_entity_poly.type
_entity_poly.pdbx_seq_one_letter_code
_entity_poly.pdbx_strand_id
1 'polypeptide(L)'
;MHNLFQLLTILSGLPAGLCELLHVISVGKNDLAFEPNSIDAPVGSEVQFHFFSGNFSVASSTYDDPCHPDGRFDSGSISVTEGMS
;
A
#
# COMPACT_ATOMS: atom_id res chain seq x y z
N MET A 1 -42.86 38.45 -8.88
CA MET A 1 -42.93 37.86 -7.53
C MET A 1 -41.94 36.69 -7.50
N HIS A 2 -40.68 37.00 -7.20
CA HIS A 2 -39.58 36.06 -7.17
C HIS A 2 -39.65 35.31 -5.83
N ASN A 3 -40.26 34.12 -5.82
CA ASN A 3 -40.60 33.40 -4.59
C ASN A 3 -39.71 32.16 -4.39
N LEU A 4 -38.56 32.40 -3.76
CA LEU A 4 -38.14 31.79 -2.49
C LEU A 4 -38.19 30.25 -2.31
N PHE A 5 -38.08 29.43 -3.35
CA PHE A 5 -37.78 27.98 -3.17
C PHE A 5 -36.43 27.55 -3.76
N GLN A 6 -35.49 28.48 -3.87
CA GLN A 6 -34.07 28.17 -4.05
C GLN A 6 -33.44 27.90 -2.68
N LEU A 7 -33.78 26.79 -2.02
CA LEU A 7 -33.09 26.35 -0.81
C LEU A 7 -33.06 24.83 -0.67
N LEU A 8 -32.59 24.15 -1.72
CA LEU A 8 -31.92 22.86 -1.58
C LEU A 8 -30.51 23.04 -2.12
N THR A 9 -29.78 23.90 -1.43
CA THR A 9 -28.34 24.02 -1.49
C THR A 9 -27.74 22.65 -1.21
N ILE A 10 -27.20 22.06 -2.28
CA ILE A 10 -25.97 21.27 -2.31
C ILE A 10 -25.75 20.43 -1.04
N LEU A 11 -26.15 19.16 -1.10
CA LEU A 11 -25.41 18.12 -0.40
C LEU A 11 -24.04 18.03 -1.12
N SER A 12 -23.22 19.06 -0.94
CA SER A 12 -21.83 19.10 -1.38
C SER A 12 -21.16 17.88 -0.79
N GLY A 13 -20.73 17.00 -1.69
CA GLY A 13 -20.25 15.67 -1.36
C GLY A 13 -19.28 15.71 -0.20
N LEU A 14 -19.44 14.78 0.74
CA LEU A 14 -18.28 14.28 1.47
C LEU A 14 -17.27 13.91 0.37
N PRO A 15 -16.10 14.55 0.28
CA PRO A 15 -14.99 13.79 -0.22
C PRO A 15 -14.90 12.66 0.81
N ALA A 16 -15.34 11.46 0.43
CA ALA A 16 -14.72 10.28 1.00
C ALA A 16 -13.25 10.46 0.64
N GLY A 17 -12.50 11.12 1.53
CA GLY A 17 -11.06 11.02 1.53
C GLY A 17 -10.84 9.53 1.59
N LEU A 18 -10.45 8.95 0.46
CA LEU A 18 -9.98 7.58 0.39
C LEU A 18 -8.69 7.59 1.22
N CYS A 19 -8.85 7.59 2.54
CA CYS A 19 -7.77 7.30 3.45
C CYS A 19 -7.54 5.81 3.20
N GLU A 20 -6.65 5.54 2.25
CA GLU A 20 -6.18 4.20 1.97
C GLU A 20 -5.39 3.79 3.20
N LEU A 21 -6.10 3.27 4.20
CA LEU A 21 -5.50 2.71 5.40
C LEU A 21 -4.75 1.41 5.06
N LEU A 22 -4.86 0.90 3.84
CA LEU A 22 -4.21 -0.32 3.40
C LEU A 22 -3.54 -0.10 2.05
N HIS A 23 -2.22 -0.25 2.00
CA HIS A 23 -1.43 -0.27 0.78
C HIS A 23 -0.94 -1.69 0.52
N VAL A 24 -1.41 -2.31 -0.56
CA VAL A 24 -0.99 -3.67 -0.94
C VAL A 24 0.18 -3.58 -1.93
N ILE A 25 1.30 -4.20 -1.56
CA ILE A 25 2.52 -4.30 -2.37
C ILE A 25 2.67 -5.74 -2.83
N SER A 26 2.68 -5.96 -4.14
CA SER A 26 3.00 -7.25 -4.74
C SER A 26 4.49 -7.50 -4.65
N VAL A 27 4.89 -8.69 -4.18
CA VAL A 27 6.28 -9.14 -4.14
C VAL A 27 6.43 -10.31 -5.10
N GLY A 28 7.28 -10.16 -6.12
CA GLY A 28 7.60 -11.30 -6.99
C GLY A 28 6.60 -11.57 -8.11
N LYS A 29 5.65 -10.67 -8.38
CA LYS A 29 4.57 -10.90 -9.36
C LYS A 29 5.08 -10.95 -10.80
N ASN A 30 5.88 -9.96 -11.15
CA ASN A 30 6.48 -9.78 -12.48
C ASN A 30 7.98 -9.57 -12.26
N ASP A 31 8.73 -10.63 -11.98
CA ASP A 31 10.16 -10.62 -11.60
C ASP A 31 10.44 -10.31 -10.12
N LEU A 32 11.73 -10.16 -9.77
CA LEU A 32 12.24 -9.92 -8.42
C LEU A 32 12.01 -8.45 -7.99
N ALA A 33 10.75 -8.01 -7.97
CA ALA A 33 10.38 -6.61 -7.72
C ALA A 33 9.22 -6.44 -6.73
N PHE A 34 9.15 -5.24 -6.16
CA PHE A 34 8.00 -4.72 -5.42
C PHE A 34 7.11 -3.88 -6.35
N GLU A 35 5.81 -4.11 -6.34
CA GLU A 35 4.83 -3.36 -7.15
C GLU A 35 3.61 -2.93 -6.31
N PRO A 36 3.37 -1.61 -6.09
CA PRO A 36 4.26 -0.50 -6.44
C PRO A 36 5.56 -0.51 -5.63
N ASN A 37 6.63 0.09 -6.16
CA ASN A 37 7.92 0.19 -5.48
C ASN A 37 8.07 1.45 -4.61
N SER A 38 7.06 2.32 -4.58
CA SER A 38 6.99 3.53 -3.77
C SER A 38 5.53 3.87 -3.50
N ILE A 39 5.25 4.31 -2.28
CA ILE A 39 3.92 4.72 -1.81
C ILE A 39 4.04 5.99 -0.97
N ASP A 40 2.98 6.79 -0.97
CA ASP A 40 2.77 7.84 0.02
C ASP A 40 1.75 7.29 1.04
N ALA A 41 2.24 6.89 2.22
CA ALA A 41 1.44 6.25 3.26
C ALA A 41 1.33 7.17 4.48
N PRO A 42 0.16 7.79 4.73
CA PRO A 42 -0.07 8.59 5.93
C PRO A 42 0.13 7.79 7.22
N VAL A 43 0.46 8.49 8.31
CA VAL A 43 0.56 7.85 9.64
C VAL A 43 -0.78 7.21 10.01
N GLY A 44 -0.73 5.92 10.36
CA GLY A 44 -1.91 5.10 10.66
C GLY A 44 -2.26 4.12 9.56
N SER A 45 -1.70 4.25 8.34
CA SER A 45 -1.84 3.25 7.29
C SER A 45 -1.11 1.94 7.60
N GLU A 46 -1.65 0.86 7.05
CA GLU A 46 -1.08 -0.49 7.00
C GLU A 46 -0.46 -0.72 5.62
N VAL A 47 0.71 -1.37 5.61
CA VAL A 47 1.37 -1.81 4.38
C VAL A 47 1.36 -3.34 4.37
N GLN A 48 0.64 -3.92 3.42
CA GLN A 48 0.51 -5.36 3.26
C GLN A 48 1.36 -5.83 2.08
N PHE A 49 2.28 -6.74 2.36
CA PHE A 49 3.07 -7.40 1.31
C PHE A 49 2.37 -8.70 0.89
N HIS A 50 1.96 -8.76 -0.37
CA HIS A 50 1.38 -9.95 -0.98
C HIS A 50 2.43 -10.69 -1.79
N PHE A 51 2.83 -11.87 -1.32
CA PHE A 51 3.90 -12.67 -1.91
C PHE A 51 3.36 -13.58 -3.02
N PHE A 52 3.96 -13.50 -4.20
CA PHE A 52 3.74 -14.45 -5.29
C PHE A 52 4.74 -15.61 -5.21
N SER A 53 4.56 -16.61 -6.09
CA SER A 53 5.38 -17.82 -6.12
C SER A 53 6.88 -17.51 -6.18
N GLY A 54 7.65 -18.15 -5.30
CA GLY A 54 9.08 -17.93 -5.17
C GLY A 54 9.52 -17.92 -3.71
N ASN A 55 10.78 -17.51 -3.48
CA ASN A 55 11.34 -17.31 -2.14
C ASN A 55 11.76 -15.84 -2.02
N PHE A 56 11.00 -15.09 -1.24
CA PHE A 56 11.15 -13.64 -1.11
C PHE A 56 11.15 -13.24 0.36
N SER A 57 11.59 -12.02 0.64
CA SER A 57 11.54 -11.42 1.97
C SER A 57 11.35 -9.91 1.86
N VAL A 58 10.97 -9.29 2.96
CA VAL A 58 10.95 -7.84 3.12
C VAL A 58 11.81 -7.51 4.33
N ALA A 59 12.78 -6.63 4.14
CA ALA A 59 13.62 -6.12 5.22
C ALA A 59 13.71 -4.59 5.09
N SER A 60 13.78 -3.90 6.23
CA SER A 60 14.03 -2.46 6.26
C SER A 60 15.52 -2.15 6.08
N SER A 61 15.78 -0.99 5.51
CA SER A 61 17.12 -0.43 5.36
C SER A 61 17.06 1.09 5.35
N THR A 62 18.22 1.75 5.30
CA THR A 62 18.33 3.20 5.11
C THR A 62 18.32 3.54 3.62
N TYR A 63 17.96 4.79 3.31
CA TYR A 63 17.95 5.26 1.92
C TYR A 63 19.35 5.24 1.29
N ASP A 64 20.39 5.52 2.08
CA ASP A 64 21.77 5.62 1.60
C ASP A 64 22.47 4.25 1.43
N ASP A 65 21.98 3.19 2.09
CA ASP A 65 22.58 1.84 2.04
C ASP A 65 21.51 0.72 1.88
N PRO A 66 20.70 0.74 0.79
CA PRO A 66 19.50 -0.09 0.66
C PRO A 66 19.76 -1.60 0.55
N CYS A 67 21.01 -2.00 0.25
CA CYS A 67 21.40 -3.41 0.12
C CYS A 67 21.81 -4.03 1.46
N HIS A 68 21.88 -3.25 2.54
CA HIS A 68 22.21 -3.73 3.87
C HIS A 68 21.00 -3.59 4.80
N PRO A 69 20.38 -4.69 5.26
CA PRO A 69 19.28 -4.62 6.21
C PRO A 69 19.70 -3.90 7.51
N ASP A 70 18.88 -2.98 8.00
CA ASP A 70 19.18 -2.22 9.22
C ASP A 70 18.76 -2.96 10.52
N GLY A 71 18.15 -4.14 10.37
CA GLY A 71 17.75 -5.02 11.46
C GLY A 71 16.50 -4.58 12.23
N ARG A 72 15.78 -3.54 11.77
CA ARG A 72 14.57 -3.05 12.46
C ARG A 72 13.32 -3.85 12.11
N PHE A 73 13.18 -4.22 10.85
CA PHE A 73 12.11 -5.05 10.32
C PHE A 73 12.69 -6.10 9.37
N ASP A 74 12.30 -7.35 9.57
CA ASP A 74 12.66 -8.47 8.70
C ASP A 74 11.52 -9.51 8.78
N SER A 75 10.95 -9.87 7.62
CA SER A 75 9.88 -10.87 7.55
C SER A 75 10.38 -12.31 7.67
N GLY A 76 11.69 -12.53 7.53
CA GLY A 76 12.27 -13.82 7.14
C GLY A 76 11.95 -14.16 5.69
N SER A 77 12.49 -15.28 5.21
CA SER A 77 12.18 -15.78 3.87
C SER A 77 10.82 -16.47 3.86
N ILE A 78 9.97 -16.02 2.95
CA ILE A 78 8.62 -16.52 2.71
C ILE A 78 8.64 -17.25 1.36
N SER A 79 8.38 -18.55 1.42
CA SER A 79 8.30 -19.40 0.23
C SER A 79 6.84 -19.65 -0.14
N VAL A 80 6.44 -19.23 -1.33
CA VAL A 80 5.11 -19.51 -1.89
C VAL A 80 5.27 -20.47 -3.06
N THR A 81 4.46 -21.53 -3.10
CA THR A 81 4.45 -22.49 -4.22
C THR A 81 3.47 -22.03 -5.29
N GLU A 82 3.76 -22.27 -6.57
CA GLU A 82 2.84 -21.93 -7.67
C GLU A 82 1.46 -22.54 -7.46
N GLY A 83 0.41 -21.74 -7.67
CA GLY A 83 -0.99 -22.18 -7.57
C GLY A 83 -1.60 -22.12 -6.16
N MET A 84 -0.90 -21.56 -5.16
CA MET A 84 -1.38 -21.39 -3.78
C MET A 84 -1.68 -19.92 -3.41
N SER A 85 -2.31 -19.15 -4.31
CA SER A 85 -2.74 -17.76 -4.04
C SER A 85 -4.05 -17.67 -3.28
#